data_AF-A0A0F8WCV8-F1
#
_entry.id   AF-A0A0F8WCV8-F1
#
_cell.length_a   1.000
_cell.length_b   1.000
_cell.length_c   1.000
_cell.angle_alpha   90.00
_cell.angle_beta   90.00
_cell.angle_gamma   90.00
#
_symmetry.space_group_name_H-M   'P 1'
#
loop_
_entity.id
_entity.type
_entity.pdbx_description
1 polymer ?
#
loop_
_entity_poly.entity_id
_entity_poly.type
_entity_poly.pdbx_seq_one_letter_code
_entity_poly.pdbx_strand_id
1 'polypeptide(L)'
;MKTNARQKAKLLASSSKLGQAKPGDIVKVVLMKKEYIGTFLEAPDEKGIVLLKLDSGYNIGINKKDILEIKVLKKAIEKKEDFELKKDREKPNMAIIVTGGTISSELDPKTGAVKSLTSPEKLFRFYPGIFRKANILKVEVAFIKSSENITFHDLQKIARTAAKLLNDSNIKGIIITHGTDTLHYTSAALSFFLQNLNKPVVLTYSQRSIDRASSDAALNLECSTIAALSDIAEVVVVGHATINDDYCYALRGTKTRKLHSSRRDAFKPVNTGPLAKITKELFIPLSHYRTRIKGKVKTDLKFETKVALVKV
;
A
#
# COMPACT_ATOMS: atom_id res chain seq x y z
N MET A 1 -9.72 8.01 62.25
CA MET A 1 -10.27 6.85 61.52
C MET A 1 -10.96 7.35 60.25
N LYS A 2 -10.68 6.72 59.09
CA LYS A 2 -11.31 6.91 57.76
C LYS A 2 -10.87 8.11 56.89
N THR A 3 -9.58 8.19 56.63
CA THR A 3 -8.96 8.82 55.44
C THR A 3 -7.54 8.24 55.42
N ASN A 4 -7.04 7.49 54.43
CA ASN A 4 -6.94 7.87 53.04
C ASN A 4 -6.52 6.69 52.13
N ALA A 5 -7.23 5.55 52.20
CA ALA A 5 -7.01 4.42 51.28
C ALA A 5 -7.22 4.84 49.80
N ARG A 6 -8.05 5.87 49.55
CA ARG A 6 -8.22 6.49 48.23
C ARG A 6 -7.03 7.33 47.75
N GLN A 7 -6.26 7.97 48.64
CA GLN A 7 -5.01 8.64 48.25
C GLN A 7 -3.88 7.64 47.98
N LYS A 8 -3.83 6.51 48.71
CA LYS A 8 -2.85 5.44 48.42
C LYS A 8 -3.11 4.75 47.07
N ALA A 9 -4.38 4.61 46.67
CA ALA A 9 -4.75 4.12 45.34
C ALA A 9 -4.46 5.13 44.21
N LYS A 10 -4.51 6.44 44.49
CA LYS A 10 -4.14 7.50 43.53
C LYS A 10 -2.62 7.68 43.38
N LEU A 11 -1.83 7.34 44.40
CA LEU A 11 -0.35 7.41 44.34
C LEU A 11 0.32 6.21 43.66
N LEU A 12 -0.40 5.10 43.46
CA LEU A 12 0.08 3.94 42.69
C LEU A 12 -0.28 4.03 41.19
N ALA A 13 -1.09 5.02 40.81
CA ALA A 13 -1.49 5.28 39.42
C ALA A 13 -0.52 6.23 38.67
N SER A 14 0.51 6.75 39.34
CA SER A 14 1.58 7.52 38.72
C SER A 14 2.81 6.65 38.43
N SER A 15 2.94 6.29 37.15
CA SER A 15 4.21 6.32 36.40
C SER A 15 5.36 5.34 36.74
N SER A 16 5.14 4.02 36.84
CA SER A 16 6.32 3.11 36.89
C SER A 16 6.24 1.64 36.42
N LYS A 17 5.15 1.13 35.79
CA LYS A 17 5.19 -0.27 35.25
C LYS A 17 4.55 -0.53 33.87
N LEU A 18 3.98 0.47 33.20
CA LEU A 18 3.53 0.30 31.80
C LEU A 18 4.66 0.38 30.76
N GLY A 19 5.86 0.85 31.15
CA GLY A 19 6.88 1.32 30.21
C GLY A 19 7.79 0.27 29.55
N GLN A 20 7.61 -1.04 29.76
CA GLN A 20 8.54 -2.06 29.23
C GLN A 20 7.96 -3.02 28.20
N ALA A 21 6.64 -3.15 28.07
CA ALA A 21 6.04 -4.03 27.08
C ALA A 21 5.99 -3.36 25.71
N LYS A 22 6.43 -4.08 24.68
CA LYS A 22 6.34 -3.65 23.27
C LYS A 22 5.31 -4.51 22.53
N PRO A 23 4.68 -4.00 21.45
CA PRO A 23 3.84 -4.81 20.58
C PRO A 23 4.56 -6.09 20.14
N GLY A 24 3.91 -7.23 20.30
CA GLY A 24 4.47 -8.57 20.06
C GLY A 24 5.04 -9.28 21.28
N ASP A 25 5.24 -8.59 22.41
CA ASP A 25 5.66 -9.23 23.66
C ASP A 25 4.50 -10.06 24.24
N ILE A 26 4.81 -11.21 24.84
CA ILE A 26 3.84 -11.95 25.65
C ILE A 26 3.84 -11.34 27.05
N VAL A 27 2.69 -10.84 27.46
CA VAL A 27 2.51 -10.17 28.75
C VAL A 27 1.43 -10.83 29.59
N LYS A 28 1.60 -10.75 30.90
CA LYS A 28 0.57 -11.03 31.90
C LYS A 28 0.04 -9.71 32.43
N VAL A 29 -1.26 -9.47 32.28
CA VAL A 29 -1.98 -8.30 32.79
C VAL A 29 -2.84 -8.71 33.96
N VAL A 30 -2.62 -8.08 35.11
CA VAL A 30 -3.31 -8.38 36.38
C VAL A 30 -4.32 -7.28 36.67
N LEU A 31 -5.57 -7.67 36.90
CA LEU A 31 -6.69 -6.83 37.34
C LEU A 31 -7.08 -7.20 38.78
N MET A 32 -7.98 -6.44 39.40
CA MET A 32 -8.44 -6.72 40.77
C MET A 32 -9.03 -8.12 41.00
N LYS A 33 -9.70 -8.70 39.99
CA LYS A 33 -10.41 -9.99 40.12
C LYS A 33 -9.99 -11.05 39.11
N LYS A 34 -9.13 -10.69 38.15
CA LYS A 34 -8.81 -11.52 36.99
C LYS A 34 -7.39 -11.25 36.52
N GLU A 35 -6.82 -12.22 35.83
CA GLU A 35 -5.57 -12.07 35.10
C GLU A 35 -5.74 -12.54 33.66
N TYR A 36 -5.03 -11.90 32.75
CA TYR A 36 -5.01 -12.23 31.34
C TYR A 36 -3.57 -12.42 30.90
N ILE A 37 -3.32 -13.45 30.10
CA ILE A 37 -2.04 -13.67 29.42
C ILE A 37 -2.30 -13.58 27.93
N GLY A 38 -1.48 -12.80 27.23
CA GLY A 38 -1.65 -12.62 25.80
C GLY A 38 -0.50 -11.86 25.16
N THR A 39 -0.53 -11.78 23.84
CA THR A 39 0.40 -10.95 23.08
C THR A 39 -0.05 -9.50 23.16
N PHE A 40 0.84 -8.60 23.58
CA PHE A 40 0.59 -7.17 23.61
C PHE A 40 0.45 -6.64 22.19
N LEU A 41 -0.67 -5.99 21.89
CA LEU A 41 -0.95 -5.45 20.55
C LEU A 41 -0.70 -3.94 20.51
N GLU A 42 -0.42 -3.44 19.31
CA GLU A 42 -0.45 -2.01 19.05
C GLU A 42 -1.88 -1.49 19.19
N ALA A 43 -2.06 -0.43 19.98
CA ALA A 43 -3.35 0.20 20.16
C ALA A 43 -3.42 1.46 19.28
N PRO A 44 -4.53 1.72 18.57
CA PRO A 44 -4.76 3.05 17.99
C PRO A 44 -4.73 4.10 19.11
N ASP A 45 -4.42 5.36 18.77
CA ASP A 45 -4.07 6.48 19.68
C ASP A 45 -5.07 6.84 20.81
N GLU A 46 -6.07 6.00 21.09
CA GLU A 46 -6.94 6.08 22.26
C GLU A 46 -6.15 5.91 23.57
N LYS A 47 -5.93 7.04 24.23
CA LYS A 47 -5.28 7.17 25.55
C LYS A 47 -6.12 6.51 26.65
N GLY A 48 -6.09 5.18 26.73
CA GLY A 48 -6.74 4.49 27.85
C GLY A 48 -6.88 2.99 27.73
N ILE A 49 -6.63 2.38 26.58
CA ILE A 49 -6.84 0.95 26.38
C ILE A 49 -5.50 0.24 26.15
N VAL A 50 -5.36 -0.96 26.71
CA VAL A 50 -4.35 -1.95 26.37
C VAL A 50 -5.03 -3.06 25.58
N LEU A 51 -4.51 -3.37 24.39
CA LEU A 51 -5.00 -4.46 23.58
C LEU A 51 -4.14 -5.71 23.80
N LEU A 52 -4.79 -6.85 24.02
CA LEU A 52 -4.13 -8.15 24.12
C LEU A 52 -4.75 -9.13 23.13
N LYS A 53 -3.91 -9.96 22.50
CA LYS A 53 -4.33 -11.16 21.79
C LYS A 53 -4.17 -12.38 22.67
N LEU A 54 -5.28 -13.03 23.00
CA LEU A 54 -5.29 -14.26 23.79
C LEU A 54 -4.73 -15.44 22.99
N ASP A 55 -4.39 -16.52 23.68
CA ASP A 55 -3.99 -17.80 23.09
C ASP A 55 -5.06 -18.40 22.17
N SER A 56 -6.34 -18.17 22.48
CA SER A 56 -7.49 -18.48 21.63
C SER A 56 -7.51 -17.74 20.30
N GLY A 57 -6.68 -16.70 20.12
CA GLY A 57 -6.60 -15.87 18.92
C GLY A 57 -7.50 -14.63 18.94
N TYR A 58 -8.40 -14.50 19.93
CA TYR A 58 -9.24 -13.32 20.10
C TYR A 58 -8.48 -12.12 20.64
N ASN A 59 -8.84 -10.92 20.16
CA ASN A 59 -8.33 -9.66 20.69
C ASN A 59 -9.29 -9.14 21.78
N ILE A 60 -8.74 -8.68 22.91
CA ILE A 60 -9.48 -8.02 23.99
C ILE A 60 -8.90 -6.63 24.28
N GLY A 61 -9.76 -5.70 24.69
CA GLY A 61 -9.35 -4.38 25.18
C GLY A 61 -9.54 -4.26 26.68
N ILE A 62 -8.51 -3.81 27.38
CA ILE A 62 -8.51 -3.64 28.84
C ILE A 62 -8.24 -2.17 29.14
N ASN A 63 -9.08 -1.55 29.98
CA ASN A 63 -8.88 -0.17 30.39
C ASN A 63 -7.63 -0.06 31.29
N LYS A 64 -6.70 0.82 30.94
CA LYS A 64 -5.44 1.07 31.66
C LYS A 64 -5.67 1.39 33.14
N LYS A 65 -6.81 2.01 33.48
CA LYS A 65 -7.17 2.37 34.86
C LYS A 65 -7.45 1.15 35.74
N ASP A 66 -7.87 0.04 35.14
CA ASP A 66 -8.24 -1.19 35.86
C ASP A 66 -7.04 -2.14 36.02
N ILE A 67 -5.92 -1.84 35.34
CA ILE A 67 -4.69 -2.63 35.36
C ILE A 67 -3.90 -2.33 36.62
N LEU A 68 -3.72 -3.35 37.45
CA LEU A 68 -2.87 -3.30 38.64
C LEU A 68 -1.40 -3.50 38.26
N GLU A 69 -1.12 -4.43 37.34
CA GLU A 69 0.25 -4.76 36.93
C GLU A 69 0.31 -5.34 35.51
N ILE A 70 1.38 -5.04 34.78
CA ILE A 70 1.75 -5.73 33.52
C ILE A 70 3.15 -6.32 33.69
N LYS A 71 3.30 -7.62 33.44
CA LYS A 71 4.59 -8.32 33.44
C LYS A 71 4.90 -8.86 32.06
N VAL A 72 6.08 -8.56 31.52
CA VAL A 72 6.57 -9.19 30.29
C VAL A 72 7.06 -10.59 30.62
N LEU A 73 6.41 -11.62 30.06
CA LEU A 73 6.79 -13.02 30.22
C LEU A 73 7.81 -13.45 29.16
N LYS A 74 7.65 -12.95 27.93
CA LYS A 74 8.55 -13.25 26.81
C LYS A 74 8.61 -12.07 25.85
N LYS A 75 9.82 -11.67 25.45
CA LYS A 75 10.01 -10.62 24.46
C LYS A 75 9.75 -11.12 23.03
N ALA A 76 9.24 -10.23 22.18
CA ALA A 76 9.12 -10.47 20.75
C ALA A 76 10.48 -10.78 20.13
N ILE A 77 10.54 -11.81 19.29
CA ILE A 77 11.71 -12.11 18.46
C ILE A 77 11.33 -11.77 17.02
N GLU A 78 11.96 -10.75 16.46
CA GLU A 78 11.89 -10.48 15.03
C GLU A 78 12.82 -11.46 14.30
N LYS A 79 12.24 -12.45 13.61
CA LYS A 79 12.99 -13.20 12.61
C LYS A 79 13.15 -12.32 11.37
N LYS A 80 14.37 -11.88 11.09
CA LYS A 80 14.76 -11.46 9.75
C LYS A 80 15.01 -12.74 8.95
N GLU A 81 14.15 -12.99 7.97
CA GLU A 81 14.42 -14.00 6.96
C GLU A 81 15.16 -13.31 5.83
N ASP A 82 16.44 -13.64 5.66
CA ASP A 82 17.21 -13.23 4.50
C ASP A 82 16.81 -14.15 3.33
N PHE A 83 15.98 -13.62 2.43
CA PHE A 83 15.59 -14.28 1.20
C PHE A 83 16.26 -13.57 0.03
N GLU A 84 17.10 -14.29 -0.72
CA GLU A 84 17.79 -13.70 -1.88
C GLU A 84 17.04 -14.03 -3.18
N LEU A 85 16.52 -12.98 -3.83
CA LEU A 85 15.85 -13.10 -5.12
C LEU A 85 16.87 -13.27 -6.25
N LYS A 86 16.93 -14.46 -6.84
CA LYS A 86 17.74 -14.70 -8.04
C LYS A 86 17.16 -13.94 -9.23
N LYS A 87 17.96 -13.06 -9.83
CA LYS A 87 17.62 -12.34 -11.06
C LYS A 87 17.74 -13.29 -12.25
N ASP A 88 16.75 -13.23 -13.14
CA ASP A 88 16.72 -14.02 -14.36
C ASP A 88 17.15 -13.14 -15.54
N ARG A 89 18.26 -13.47 -16.20
CA ARG A 89 18.82 -12.62 -17.26
C ARG A 89 17.91 -12.50 -18.49
N GLU A 90 17.03 -13.47 -18.70
CA GLU A 90 16.09 -13.49 -19.83
C GLU A 90 14.85 -12.62 -19.58
N LYS A 91 14.60 -12.23 -18.32
CA LYS A 91 13.40 -11.45 -17.96
C LYS A 91 13.65 -9.95 -18.08
N PRO A 92 12.65 -9.20 -18.57
CA PRO A 92 12.74 -7.75 -18.57
C PRO A 92 12.74 -7.20 -17.14
N ASN A 93 13.48 -6.11 -16.97
CA ASN A 93 13.58 -5.41 -15.71
C ASN A 93 12.50 -4.32 -15.61
N MET A 94 11.95 -4.13 -14.43
CA MET A 94 11.00 -3.05 -14.13
C MET A 94 11.26 -2.45 -12.74
N ALA A 95 10.61 -1.33 -12.46
CA ALA A 95 10.64 -0.73 -11.13
C ALA A 95 9.23 -0.49 -10.58
N ILE A 96 9.12 -0.48 -9.26
CA ILE A 96 7.89 -0.20 -8.54
C ILE A 96 8.11 1.05 -7.68
N ILE A 97 7.18 1.99 -7.74
CA ILE A 97 7.11 3.13 -6.85
C ILE A 97 5.98 2.90 -5.86
N VAL A 98 6.30 2.89 -4.57
CA VAL A 98 5.31 2.75 -3.51
C VAL A 98 4.93 4.12 -2.99
N THR A 99 3.63 4.43 -3.04
CA THR A 99 3.05 5.68 -2.47
C THR A 99 2.16 5.42 -1.25
N GLY A 100 1.92 4.15 -0.93
CA GLY A 100 0.97 3.70 0.08
C GLY A 100 -0.14 2.86 -0.56
N GLY A 101 -1.34 2.94 0.01
CA GLY A 101 -2.49 2.15 -0.43
C GLY A 101 -2.48 0.71 0.06
N THR A 102 -3.66 0.10 0.07
CA THR A 102 -3.90 -1.24 0.62
C THR A 102 -3.19 -2.36 -0.15
N ILE A 103 -2.81 -2.09 -1.40
CA ILE A 103 -2.03 -3.01 -2.25
C ILE A 103 -0.55 -3.13 -1.82
N SER A 104 -0.10 -2.25 -0.92
CA SER A 104 1.28 -2.24 -0.42
C SER A 104 1.32 -2.20 1.10
N SER A 105 0.26 -2.66 1.78
CA SER A 105 0.11 -2.62 3.23
C SER A 105 -0.25 -4.01 3.76
N GLU A 106 0.67 -4.66 4.48
CA GLU A 106 0.51 -5.95 5.17
C GLU A 106 0.06 -5.72 6.62
N LEU A 107 -0.90 -6.51 7.10
CA LEU A 107 -1.25 -6.59 8.51
C LEU A 107 -0.39 -7.67 9.19
N ASP A 108 0.37 -7.29 10.22
CA ASP A 108 1.09 -8.23 11.07
C ASP A 108 0.11 -8.86 12.08
N PRO A 109 -0.25 -10.14 11.94
CA PRO A 109 -1.27 -10.77 12.78
C PRO A 109 -0.82 -10.98 14.24
N LYS A 110 0.49 -10.83 14.54
CA LYS A 110 1.03 -10.97 15.90
C LYS A 110 0.97 -9.66 16.66
N THR A 111 1.26 -8.55 15.99
CA THR A 111 1.34 -7.23 16.62
C THR A 111 0.10 -6.38 16.38
N GLY A 112 -0.69 -6.70 15.34
CA GLY A 112 -1.79 -5.87 14.85
C GLY A 112 -1.33 -4.69 14.00
N ALA A 113 -0.01 -4.51 13.82
CA ALA A 113 0.57 -3.39 13.11
C ALA A 113 0.37 -3.51 11.59
N VAL A 114 0.19 -2.38 10.91
CA VAL A 114 0.19 -2.32 9.45
C VAL A 114 1.58 -1.92 8.96
N LYS A 115 2.23 -2.80 8.18
CA LYS A 115 3.58 -2.63 7.64
C LYS A 115 3.52 -2.47 6.12
N SER A 116 4.30 -1.56 5.56
CA SER A 116 4.33 -1.39 4.11
C SER A 116 5.26 -2.39 3.41
N LEU A 117 4.88 -2.82 2.20
CA LEU A 117 5.69 -3.64 1.31
C LEU A 117 6.71 -2.75 0.58
N THR A 118 7.89 -2.61 1.20
CA THR A 118 8.93 -1.67 0.75
C THR A 118 10.13 -2.33 0.10
N SER A 119 10.15 -3.67 -0.03
CA SER A 119 11.27 -4.40 -0.61
C SER A 119 10.81 -5.48 -1.60
N PRO A 120 11.64 -5.85 -2.60
CA PRO A 120 11.34 -6.92 -3.54
C PRO A 120 11.00 -8.26 -2.86
N GLU A 121 11.67 -8.61 -1.76
CA GLU A 121 11.50 -9.88 -1.05
C GLU A 121 10.11 -9.96 -0.43
N LYS A 122 9.67 -8.87 0.21
CA LYS A 122 8.31 -8.76 0.73
C LYS A 122 7.29 -8.84 -0.40
N LEU A 123 7.51 -8.14 -1.51
CA LEU A 123 6.64 -8.22 -2.69
C LEU A 123 6.57 -9.65 -3.25
N PHE A 124 7.68 -10.39 -3.27
CA PHE A 124 7.71 -11.77 -3.75
C PHE A 124 6.85 -12.70 -2.89
N ARG A 125 6.91 -12.54 -1.56
CA ARG A 125 6.10 -13.35 -0.63
C ARG A 125 4.59 -13.20 -0.88
N PHE A 126 4.13 -12.00 -1.21
CA PHE A 126 2.71 -11.76 -1.45
C PHE A 126 2.28 -11.91 -2.91
N TYR A 127 3.17 -11.58 -3.84
CA TYR A 127 2.87 -11.49 -5.26
C TYR A 127 3.90 -12.24 -6.11
N PRO A 128 4.11 -13.55 -5.88
CA PRO A 128 5.11 -14.31 -6.64
C PRO A 128 4.85 -14.30 -8.15
N GLY A 129 3.60 -14.05 -8.57
CA GLY A 129 3.20 -14.02 -9.98
C GLY A 129 3.85 -12.91 -10.82
N ILE A 130 4.24 -11.78 -10.23
CA ILE A 130 4.91 -10.70 -10.97
C ILE A 130 6.36 -11.08 -11.29
N PHE A 131 7.03 -11.83 -10.39
CA PHE A 131 8.41 -12.29 -10.55
C PHE A 131 8.56 -13.42 -11.58
N ARG A 132 7.45 -14.09 -11.93
CA ARG A 132 7.43 -15.00 -13.08
C ARG A 132 7.59 -14.26 -14.41
N LYS A 133 7.25 -12.96 -14.47
CA LYS A 133 7.15 -12.18 -15.72
C LYS A 133 8.26 -11.14 -15.86
N ALA A 134 8.75 -10.58 -14.75
CA ALA A 134 9.75 -9.52 -14.75
C ALA A 134 10.69 -9.62 -13.56
N ASN A 135 11.88 -9.04 -13.69
CA ASN A 135 12.75 -8.73 -12.57
C ASN A 135 12.34 -7.38 -11.97
N ILE A 136 12.01 -7.34 -10.68
CA ILE A 136 11.79 -6.08 -9.97
C ILE A 136 13.16 -5.53 -9.56
N LEU A 137 13.74 -4.66 -10.38
CA LEU A 137 15.10 -4.16 -10.20
C LEU A 137 15.21 -3.13 -9.08
N LYS A 138 14.18 -2.29 -8.93
CA LYS A 138 14.12 -1.22 -7.92
C LYS A 138 12.72 -1.13 -7.34
N VAL A 139 12.64 -0.98 -6.02
CA VAL A 139 11.43 -0.60 -5.28
C VAL A 139 11.75 0.72 -4.59
N GLU A 140 11.15 1.80 -5.07
CA GLU A 140 11.36 3.15 -4.54
C GLU A 140 10.14 3.54 -3.71
N VAL A 141 10.35 3.91 -2.45
CA VAL A 141 9.26 4.41 -1.59
C VAL A 141 9.21 5.93 -1.73
N ALA A 142 8.26 6.44 -2.52
CA ALA A 142 8.08 7.88 -2.64
C ALA A 142 7.61 8.47 -1.31
N PHE A 143 6.62 7.83 -0.69
CA PHE A 143 6.09 8.10 0.65
C PHE A 143 5.10 6.99 1.01
N ILE A 144 4.62 6.97 2.25
CA ILE A 144 3.52 6.11 2.68
C ILE A 144 2.42 7.02 3.24
N LYS A 145 1.36 7.25 2.44
CA LYS A 145 0.21 8.07 2.82
C LYS A 145 -1.09 7.42 2.35
N SER A 146 -2.17 7.66 3.08
CA SER A 146 -3.51 7.40 2.56
C SER A 146 -3.80 8.35 1.39
N SER A 147 -4.52 7.87 0.38
CA SER A 147 -4.74 8.62 -0.87
C SER A 147 -5.41 9.98 -0.66
N GLU A 148 -6.30 10.08 0.31
CA GLU A 148 -7.03 11.28 0.72
C GLU A 148 -6.10 12.38 1.26
N ASN A 149 -4.89 12.03 1.70
CA ASN A 149 -3.89 12.96 2.25
C ASN A 149 -2.78 13.31 1.23
N ILE A 150 -2.92 12.89 -0.02
CA ILE A 150 -1.94 13.19 -1.07
C ILE A 150 -2.06 14.65 -1.48
N THR A 151 -0.96 15.37 -1.38
CA THR A 151 -0.85 16.78 -1.73
C THR A 151 -0.19 16.97 -3.10
N PHE A 152 -0.22 18.20 -3.61
CA PHE A 152 0.50 18.53 -4.84
C PHE A 152 2.02 18.24 -4.74
N HIS A 153 2.66 18.51 -3.60
CA HIS A 153 4.09 18.22 -3.40
C HIS A 153 4.39 16.71 -3.54
N ASP A 154 3.47 15.88 -3.07
CA ASP A 154 3.55 14.43 -3.20
C ASP A 154 3.48 14.01 -4.68
N LEU A 155 2.58 14.62 -5.47
CA LEU A 155 2.49 14.37 -6.91
C LEU A 155 3.80 14.72 -7.65
N GLN A 156 4.42 15.86 -7.31
CA GLN A 156 5.71 16.22 -7.87
C GLN A 156 6.81 15.22 -7.48
N LYS A 157 6.78 14.71 -6.25
CA LYS A 157 7.73 13.67 -5.79
C LYS A 157 7.57 12.39 -6.60
N ILE A 158 6.32 11.94 -6.82
CA ILE A 158 6.05 10.79 -7.69
C ILE A 158 6.59 11.02 -9.10
N ALA A 159 6.32 12.19 -9.71
CA ALA A 159 6.77 12.51 -11.05
C ALA A 159 8.31 12.54 -11.17
N ARG A 160 9.02 13.10 -10.19
CA ARG A 160 10.50 13.11 -10.14
C ARG A 160 11.06 11.69 -10.06
N THR A 161 10.52 10.87 -9.16
CA THR A 161 10.94 9.46 -9.02
C THR A 161 10.64 8.67 -10.28
N ALA A 162 9.46 8.84 -10.86
CA ALA A 162 9.06 8.21 -12.12
C ALA A 162 10.01 8.58 -13.26
N ALA A 163 10.28 9.86 -13.48
CA ALA A 163 11.18 10.31 -14.55
C ALA A 163 12.62 9.78 -14.37
N LYS A 164 13.14 9.74 -13.12
CA LYS A 164 14.44 9.12 -12.82
C LYS A 164 14.48 7.65 -13.26
N LEU A 165 13.45 6.88 -12.91
CA LEU A 165 13.37 5.45 -13.24
C LEU A 165 13.12 5.21 -14.74
N LEU A 166 12.25 6.00 -15.38
CA LEU A 166 11.95 5.88 -16.81
C LEU A 166 13.17 6.18 -17.68
N ASN A 167 14.06 7.06 -17.23
CA ASN A 167 15.31 7.40 -17.92
C ASN A 167 16.46 6.40 -17.67
N ASP A 168 16.28 5.40 -16.81
CA ASP A 168 17.20 4.27 -16.67
C ASP A 168 17.00 3.30 -17.84
N SER A 169 18.02 3.08 -18.67
CA SER A 169 17.94 2.20 -19.84
C SER A 169 17.63 0.74 -19.45
N ASN A 170 17.94 0.35 -18.21
CA ASN A 170 17.67 -0.99 -17.72
C ASN A 170 16.24 -1.18 -17.26
N ILE A 171 15.37 -0.16 -17.24
CA ILE A 171 13.98 -0.29 -16.80
C ILE A 171 13.05 -0.26 -18.01
N LYS A 172 12.25 -1.32 -18.21
CA LYS A 172 11.29 -1.42 -19.32
C LYS A 172 10.01 -0.61 -19.05
N GLY A 173 9.61 -0.47 -17.80
CA GLY A 173 8.45 0.33 -17.40
C GLY A 173 8.33 0.39 -15.89
N ILE A 174 7.39 1.21 -15.39
CA ILE A 174 7.19 1.37 -13.96
C ILE A 174 5.75 1.08 -13.55
N ILE A 175 5.58 0.52 -12.35
CA ILE A 175 4.31 0.45 -11.64
C ILE A 175 4.35 1.43 -10.47
N ILE A 176 3.25 2.14 -10.23
CA ILE A 176 3.04 3.00 -9.08
C ILE A 176 1.88 2.42 -8.28
N THR A 177 2.15 1.92 -7.08
CA THR A 177 1.08 1.47 -6.18
C THR A 177 0.48 2.67 -5.47
N HIS A 178 -0.85 2.75 -5.44
CA HIS A 178 -1.55 3.95 -4.97
C HIS A 178 -2.87 3.60 -4.26
N GLY A 179 -3.28 4.44 -3.31
CA GLY A 179 -4.60 4.36 -2.67
C GLY A 179 -5.72 4.74 -3.65
N THR A 180 -6.90 4.16 -3.49
CA THR A 180 -7.92 4.22 -4.54
C THR A 180 -8.66 5.56 -4.64
N ASP A 181 -8.75 6.33 -3.56
CA ASP A 181 -9.69 7.47 -3.52
C ASP A 181 -9.26 8.63 -4.43
N THR A 182 -7.95 8.89 -4.50
CA THR A 182 -7.40 9.98 -5.33
C THR A 182 -6.58 9.49 -6.52
N LEU A 183 -6.54 8.17 -6.78
CA LEU A 183 -5.71 7.57 -7.84
C LEU A 183 -5.91 8.22 -9.21
N HIS A 184 -7.16 8.51 -9.57
CA HIS A 184 -7.51 9.09 -10.86
C HIS A 184 -7.09 10.57 -10.99
N TYR A 185 -7.00 11.30 -9.88
CA TYR A 185 -6.38 12.63 -9.86
C TYR A 185 -4.86 12.53 -10.05
N THR A 186 -4.21 11.60 -9.35
CA THR A 186 -2.77 11.33 -9.52
C THR A 186 -2.44 10.91 -10.95
N SER A 187 -3.22 10.00 -11.55
CA SER A 187 -2.99 9.57 -12.95
C SER A 187 -3.14 10.72 -13.94
N ALA A 188 -4.11 11.61 -13.74
CA ALA A 188 -4.26 12.80 -14.56
C ALA A 188 -3.07 13.75 -14.40
N ALA A 189 -2.67 14.08 -13.16
CA ALA A 189 -1.54 14.96 -12.88
C ALA A 189 -0.22 14.43 -13.49
N LEU A 190 0.08 13.15 -13.31
CA LEU A 190 1.28 12.53 -13.88
C LEU A 190 1.26 12.52 -15.42
N SER A 191 0.08 12.43 -16.04
CA SER A 191 -0.05 12.50 -17.50
C SER A 191 0.39 13.86 -18.06
N PHE A 192 0.27 14.93 -17.27
CA PHE A 192 0.75 16.27 -17.62
C PHE A 192 2.17 16.53 -17.11
N PHE A 193 2.56 15.99 -15.95
CA PHE A 193 3.90 16.20 -15.43
C PHE A 193 4.98 15.46 -16.22
N LEU A 194 4.67 14.27 -16.74
CA LEU A 194 5.62 13.43 -17.48
C LEU A 194 5.52 13.73 -18.99
N GLN A 195 6.43 14.56 -19.46
CA GLN A 195 6.55 14.98 -20.85
C GLN A 195 7.46 14.03 -21.63
N ASN A 196 7.17 13.88 -22.93
CA ASN A 196 7.92 12.99 -23.83
C ASN A 196 8.03 11.55 -23.28
N LEU A 197 6.91 11.01 -22.83
CA LEU A 197 6.87 9.70 -22.20
C LEU A 197 7.26 8.61 -23.20
N ASN A 198 8.27 7.81 -22.85
CA ASN A 198 8.90 6.83 -23.74
C ASN A 198 8.64 5.37 -23.33
N LYS A 199 8.06 5.16 -22.14
CA LYS A 199 7.84 3.85 -21.51
C LYS A 199 6.54 3.88 -20.70
N PRO A 200 5.92 2.72 -20.40
CA PRO A 200 4.71 2.65 -19.60
C PRO A 200 4.87 3.18 -18.18
N VAL A 201 3.86 3.92 -17.73
CA VAL A 201 3.66 4.32 -16.33
C VAL A 201 2.31 3.80 -15.88
N VAL A 202 2.32 2.75 -15.07
CA VAL A 202 1.10 2.06 -14.67
C VAL A 202 0.77 2.39 -13.22
N LEU A 203 -0.33 3.10 -12.98
CA LEU A 203 -0.90 3.21 -11.64
C LEU A 203 -1.80 2.02 -11.38
N THR A 204 -1.63 1.38 -10.23
CA THR A 204 -2.48 0.27 -9.80
C THR A 204 -2.85 0.36 -8.33
N TYR A 205 -3.80 -0.46 -7.92
CA TYR A 205 -4.47 -0.36 -6.63
C TYR A 205 -5.06 -1.70 -6.20
N SER A 206 -5.59 -1.74 -4.97
CA SER A 206 -6.56 -2.75 -4.56
C SER A 206 -7.70 -2.09 -3.80
N GLN A 207 -8.92 -2.56 -4.04
CA GLN A 207 -10.10 -2.16 -3.27
C GLN A 207 -10.21 -2.96 -1.97
N ARG A 208 -9.65 -4.16 -1.95
CA ARG A 208 -9.61 -5.04 -0.79
C ARG A 208 -8.18 -5.16 -0.25
N SER A 209 -8.05 -5.33 1.06
CA SER A 209 -6.73 -5.53 1.68
C SER A 209 -6.05 -6.77 1.12
N ILE A 210 -4.72 -6.71 0.99
CA ILE A 210 -3.87 -7.83 0.60
C ILE A 210 -4.00 -9.02 1.54
N ASP A 211 -4.29 -8.77 2.82
CA ASP A 211 -4.41 -9.82 3.84
C ASP A 211 -5.65 -10.70 3.64
N ARG A 212 -6.57 -10.30 2.75
CA ARG A 212 -7.78 -11.07 2.44
C ARG A 212 -7.48 -12.01 1.28
N ALA A 213 -7.86 -13.28 1.43
CA ALA A 213 -7.79 -14.25 0.33
C ALA A 213 -8.59 -13.81 -0.91
N SER A 214 -9.62 -12.98 -0.73
CA SER A 214 -10.42 -12.38 -1.81
C SER A 214 -9.88 -11.04 -2.30
N SER A 215 -8.61 -10.73 -2.06
CA SER A 215 -7.99 -9.49 -2.51
C SER A 215 -7.91 -9.40 -4.03
N ASP A 216 -8.21 -8.23 -4.58
CA ASP A 216 -8.01 -7.90 -6.00
C ASP A 216 -6.56 -7.50 -6.31
N ALA A 217 -5.72 -7.34 -5.28
CA ALA A 217 -4.34 -6.88 -5.40
C ALA A 217 -3.47 -7.72 -6.32
N ALA A 218 -3.55 -9.06 -6.21
CA ALA A 218 -2.69 -9.97 -6.95
C ALA A 218 -2.95 -9.88 -8.47
N LEU A 219 -4.21 -9.98 -8.90
CA LEU A 219 -4.56 -9.85 -10.31
C LEU A 219 -4.23 -8.45 -10.84
N ASN A 220 -4.57 -7.40 -10.08
CA ASN A 220 -4.25 -6.02 -10.48
C ASN A 220 -2.75 -5.82 -10.71
N LEU A 221 -1.88 -6.33 -9.82
CA LEU A 221 -0.43 -6.26 -9.98
C LEU A 221 0.11 -7.11 -11.12
N GLU A 222 -0.41 -8.33 -11.33
CA GLU A 222 -0.01 -9.16 -12.46
C GLU A 222 -0.37 -8.53 -13.81
N CYS A 223 -1.61 -8.02 -13.94
CA CYS A 223 -2.03 -7.26 -15.11
C CYS A 223 -1.17 -5.99 -15.30
N SER A 224 -0.89 -5.29 -14.21
CA SER A 224 -0.05 -4.07 -14.24
C SER A 224 1.38 -4.38 -14.67
N THR A 225 1.89 -5.55 -14.31
CA THR A 225 3.20 -6.03 -14.76
C THR A 225 3.19 -6.22 -16.27
N ILE A 226 2.17 -6.87 -16.81
CA ILE A 226 2.03 -7.03 -18.27
C ILE A 226 1.92 -5.67 -18.97
N ALA A 227 1.13 -4.74 -18.44
CA ALA A 227 1.05 -3.37 -18.96
C ALA A 227 2.40 -2.65 -18.90
N ALA A 228 3.15 -2.78 -17.81
CA ALA A 228 4.46 -2.16 -17.65
C ALA A 228 5.52 -2.71 -18.63
N LEU A 229 5.31 -3.93 -19.12
CA LEU A 229 6.16 -4.58 -20.11
C LEU A 229 5.69 -4.40 -21.55
N SER A 230 4.47 -3.90 -21.78
CA SER A 230 3.90 -3.71 -23.12
C SER A 230 4.47 -2.46 -23.81
N ASP A 231 3.98 -2.14 -25.01
CA ASP A 231 4.47 -1.02 -25.81
C ASP A 231 3.80 0.33 -25.46
N ILE A 232 2.89 0.37 -24.47
CA ILE A 232 2.14 1.58 -24.15
C ILE A 232 3.00 2.66 -23.47
N ALA A 233 3.30 3.76 -24.15
CA ALA A 233 4.02 4.90 -23.61
C ALA A 233 3.07 5.99 -23.09
N GLU A 234 2.14 5.59 -22.22
CA GLU A 234 1.18 6.48 -21.56
C GLU A 234 1.17 6.26 -20.03
N VAL A 235 0.64 7.24 -19.31
CA VAL A 235 0.21 7.05 -17.93
C VAL A 235 -1.15 6.37 -17.97
N VAL A 236 -1.25 5.18 -17.41
CA VAL A 236 -2.46 4.36 -17.40
C VAL A 236 -2.83 3.91 -16.00
N VAL A 237 -4.12 3.70 -15.77
CA VAL A 237 -4.64 3.04 -14.59
C VAL A 237 -4.98 1.60 -14.96
N VAL A 238 -4.41 0.63 -14.23
CA VAL A 238 -4.68 -0.79 -14.46
C VAL A 238 -5.30 -1.42 -13.23
N GLY A 239 -6.45 -2.06 -13.45
CA GLY A 239 -7.18 -2.82 -12.45
C GLY A 239 -8.33 -3.61 -13.06
N HIS A 240 -9.02 -4.36 -12.21
CA HIS A 240 -10.17 -5.20 -12.57
C HIS A 240 -11.16 -4.52 -13.51
N ALA A 241 -11.50 -5.22 -14.60
CA ALA A 241 -12.52 -4.78 -15.55
C ALA A 241 -13.95 -5.09 -15.06
N THR A 242 -14.09 -6.20 -14.34
CA THR A 242 -15.35 -6.74 -13.80
C THR A 242 -15.18 -7.08 -12.31
N ILE A 243 -16.25 -7.55 -11.67
CA ILE A 243 -16.17 -8.02 -10.27
C ILE A 243 -15.42 -9.35 -10.12
N ASN A 244 -15.15 -10.05 -11.22
CA ASN A 244 -14.50 -11.35 -11.24
C ASN A 244 -12.99 -11.23 -11.45
N ASP A 245 -12.25 -12.26 -11.04
CA ASP A 245 -10.79 -12.36 -11.19
C ASP A 245 -10.37 -12.83 -12.60
N ASP A 246 -11.03 -12.29 -13.64
CA ASP A 246 -10.88 -12.76 -15.03
C ASP A 246 -9.80 -11.96 -15.78
N TYR A 247 -9.95 -10.63 -15.81
CA TYR A 247 -9.08 -9.72 -16.55
C TYR A 247 -9.18 -8.28 -16.04
N CYS A 248 -8.18 -7.49 -16.43
CA CYS A 248 -8.07 -6.08 -16.12
C CYS A 248 -8.27 -5.22 -17.37
N TYR A 249 -8.55 -3.94 -17.18
CA TYR A 249 -8.40 -2.93 -18.23
C TYR A 249 -7.19 -2.04 -17.96
N ALA A 250 -6.51 -1.63 -19.02
CA ALA A 250 -5.67 -0.43 -19.01
C ALA A 250 -6.50 0.76 -19.44
N LEU A 251 -6.71 1.71 -18.53
CA LEU A 251 -7.48 2.92 -18.76
C LEU A 251 -6.53 4.11 -18.90
N ARG A 252 -6.81 5.02 -19.84
CA ARG A 252 -6.00 6.25 -20.03
C ARG A 252 -6.07 7.11 -18.76
N GLY A 253 -4.93 7.53 -18.22
CA GLY A 253 -4.83 8.20 -16.92
C GLY A 253 -5.66 9.48 -16.79
N THR A 254 -5.85 10.25 -17.87
CA THR A 254 -6.68 11.47 -17.91
C THR A 254 -8.17 11.24 -18.16
N LYS A 255 -8.57 10.00 -18.45
CA LYS A 255 -9.94 9.63 -18.80
C LYS A 255 -10.48 8.52 -17.90
N THR A 256 -9.98 8.44 -16.68
CA THR A 256 -10.34 7.42 -15.70
C THR A 256 -11.00 8.08 -14.50
N ARG A 257 -12.03 7.45 -13.92
CA ARG A 257 -12.66 7.91 -12.67
C ARG A 257 -13.09 6.74 -11.80
N LYS A 258 -12.95 6.89 -10.47
CA LYS A 258 -13.53 5.96 -9.50
C LYS A 258 -15.04 6.24 -9.42
N LEU A 259 -15.86 5.33 -9.97
CA LEU A 259 -17.32 5.46 -10.02
C LEU A 259 -18.03 4.62 -8.95
N HIS A 260 -17.31 3.77 -8.23
CA HIS A 260 -17.86 2.99 -7.13
C HIS A 260 -16.94 3.04 -5.90
N SER A 261 -17.53 3.03 -4.70
CA SER A 261 -16.80 3.15 -3.44
C SER A 261 -16.00 1.89 -3.06
N SER A 262 -16.53 0.70 -3.36
CA SER A 262 -15.97 -0.59 -2.88
C SER A 262 -15.83 -1.74 -3.90
N ARG A 263 -16.41 -1.65 -5.10
CA ARG A 263 -16.36 -2.74 -6.10
C ARG A 263 -14.96 -2.86 -6.68
N ARG A 264 -14.53 -4.08 -7.02
CA ARG A 264 -13.22 -4.33 -7.67
C ARG A 264 -13.08 -3.56 -8.99
N ASP A 265 -14.16 -3.51 -9.78
CA ASP A 265 -14.28 -2.75 -11.02
C ASP A 265 -14.69 -1.28 -10.81
N ALA A 266 -14.25 -0.67 -9.71
CA ALA A 266 -14.63 0.70 -9.34
C ALA A 266 -14.19 1.77 -10.35
N PHE A 267 -13.06 1.57 -11.04
CA PHE A 267 -12.55 2.54 -12.01
C PHE A 267 -13.11 2.26 -13.40
N LYS A 268 -13.67 3.30 -14.02
CA LYS A 268 -14.24 3.23 -15.36
C LYS A 268 -13.64 4.31 -16.26
N PRO A 269 -13.55 4.05 -17.57
CA PRO A 269 -13.22 5.09 -18.53
C PRO A 269 -14.39 6.09 -18.64
N VAL A 270 -14.08 7.37 -18.82
CA VAL A 270 -15.07 8.45 -18.98
C VAL A 270 -14.83 9.13 -20.32
N ASN A 271 -15.89 9.21 -21.14
CA ASN A 271 -15.86 9.79 -22.49
C ASN A 271 -14.84 9.12 -23.44
N THR A 272 -14.50 7.84 -23.19
CA THR A 272 -13.59 7.04 -24.01
C THR A 272 -13.76 5.53 -23.69
N GLY A 273 -13.07 4.67 -24.43
CA GLY A 273 -12.95 3.23 -24.14
C GLY A 273 -11.64 2.88 -23.42
N PRO A 274 -11.52 1.63 -22.92
CA PRO A 274 -10.24 1.12 -22.41
C PRO A 274 -9.19 1.04 -23.53
N LEU A 275 -7.92 1.24 -23.20
CA LEU A 275 -6.81 1.14 -24.15
C LEU A 275 -6.46 -0.32 -24.46
N ALA A 276 -6.59 -1.20 -23.46
CA ALA A 276 -6.34 -2.62 -23.61
C ALA A 276 -7.12 -3.45 -22.59
N LYS A 277 -7.43 -4.69 -22.95
CA LYS A 277 -7.80 -5.78 -22.05
C LYS A 277 -6.54 -6.56 -21.69
N ILE A 278 -6.38 -6.90 -20.41
CA ILE A 278 -5.17 -7.57 -19.91
C ILE A 278 -5.57 -8.81 -19.11
N THR A 279 -5.14 -9.99 -19.55
CA THR A 279 -5.27 -11.24 -18.78
C THR A 279 -4.00 -11.47 -17.95
N LYS A 280 -3.86 -12.61 -17.28
CA LYS A 280 -2.62 -12.97 -16.58
C LYS A 280 -1.45 -13.28 -17.52
N GLU A 281 -1.67 -13.28 -18.82
CA GLU A 281 -0.72 -13.67 -19.86
C GLU A 281 -0.63 -12.64 -20.99
N LEU A 282 -1.76 -12.05 -21.38
CA LEU A 282 -1.85 -11.28 -22.63
C LEU A 282 -2.19 -9.81 -22.38
N PHE A 283 -1.55 -8.95 -23.19
CA PHE A 283 -1.96 -7.58 -23.41
C PHE A 283 -2.70 -7.51 -24.74
N ILE A 284 -3.99 -7.20 -24.73
CA ILE A 284 -4.85 -7.15 -25.92
C ILE A 284 -5.24 -5.69 -26.18
N PRO A 285 -4.60 -5.00 -27.14
CA PRO A 285 -4.99 -3.65 -27.55
C PRO A 285 -6.47 -3.56 -27.94
N LEU A 286 -7.17 -2.55 -27.43
CA LEU A 286 -8.57 -2.27 -27.77
C LEU A 286 -8.76 -0.90 -28.42
N SER A 287 -7.79 0.00 -28.29
CA SER A 287 -7.84 1.36 -28.84
C SER A 287 -6.43 1.88 -29.09
N HIS A 288 -6.32 2.96 -29.87
CA HIS A 288 -5.04 3.60 -30.14
C HIS A 288 -4.42 4.21 -28.87
N TYR A 289 -3.14 3.93 -28.68
CA TYR A 289 -2.29 4.49 -27.62
C TYR A 289 -0.92 4.88 -28.18
N ARG A 290 -0.23 5.80 -27.49
CA ARG A 290 1.15 6.15 -27.83
C ARG A 290 2.06 4.96 -27.58
N THR A 291 2.91 4.63 -28.54
CA THR A 291 3.89 3.56 -28.45
C THR A 291 5.24 4.06 -27.93
N ARG A 292 6.14 3.16 -27.55
CA ARG A 292 7.48 3.53 -27.07
C ARG A 292 8.23 4.34 -28.12
N ILE A 293 8.85 5.43 -27.68
CA ILE A 293 9.68 6.30 -28.51
C ILE A 293 11.10 6.35 -27.98
N LYS A 294 12.04 6.78 -28.82
CA LYS A 294 13.40 7.12 -28.38
C LYS A 294 13.40 8.48 -27.67
N GLY A 295 14.32 8.66 -26.74
CA GLY A 295 14.51 9.92 -26.01
C GLY A 295 14.32 9.77 -24.51
N LYS A 296 14.44 10.90 -23.80
CA LYS A 296 14.30 10.96 -22.34
C LYS A 296 12.98 11.60 -21.94
N VAL A 297 12.41 11.10 -20.86
CA VAL A 297 11.26 11.69 -20.17
C VAL A 297 11.72 12.98 -19.51
N LYS A 298 10.96 14.05 -19.71
CA LYS A 298 11.15 15.34 -19.04
C LYS A 298 10.00 15.55 -18.05
N THR A 299 10.25 16.35 -17.03
CA THR A 299 9.22 16.71 -16.06
C THR A 299 8.83 18.17 -16.18
N ASP A 300 7.54 18.46 -16.29
CA ASP A 300 6.98 19.79 -16.08
C ASP A 300 6.18 19.78 -14.78
N LEU A 301 6.76 20.33 -13.72
CA LEU A 301 6.21 20.23 -12.37
C LEU A 301 5.54 21.52 -11.91
N LYS A 302 5.30 22.47 -12.83
CA LYS A 302 4.63 23.73 -12.52
C LYS A 302 3.14 23.46 -12.31
N PHE A 303 2.58 24.04 -11.25
CA PHE A 303 1.17 23.90 -10.90
C PHE A 303 0.76 25.04 -9.98
N GLU A 304 -0.41 25.62 -10.23
CA GLU A 304 -1.03 26.59 -9.32
C GLU A 304 -1.85 25.84 -8.27
N THR A 305 -1.49 25.97 -7.00
CA THR A 305 -2.18 25.29 -5.89
C THR A 305 -3.48 25.99 -5.47
N LYS A 306 -3.68 27.26 -5.85
CA LYS A 306 -4.87 28.06 -5.51
C LYS A 306 -6.00 27.82 -6.52
N VAL A 307 -6.40 26.56 -6.68
CA VAL A 307 -7.51 26.14 -7.55
C VAL A 307 -8.56 25.44 -6.71
N ALA A 308 -9.83 25.77 -6.93
CA ALA A 308 -10.97 25.15 -6.27
C ALA A 308 -11.87 24.42 -7.28
N LEU A 309 -12.41 23.27 -6.89
CA LEU A 309 -13.46 22.57 -7.62
C LEU A 309 -14.80 22.85 -6.95
N VAL A 310 -15.67 23.62 -7.61
CA VAL A 310 -17.01 23.95 -7.12
C VAL A 310 -18.03 23.13 -7.91
N LYS A 311 -18.77 22.27 -7.23
CA LYS A 311 -19.94 21.60 -7.80
C LYS A 311 -21.15 22.51 -7.58
N VAL A 312 -21.65 23.08 -8.67
CA VAL A 312 -22.88 23.88 -8.71
C VAL A 312 -24.10 22.98 -8.54
#